data_AF-A0A7S2TL65-F1
#
_entry.id   AF-A0A7S2TL65-F1
#
_cell.length_a   1.000
_cell.length_b   1.000
_cell.length_c   1.000
_cell.angle_alpha   90.00
_cell.angle_beta   90.00
_cell.angle_gamma   90.00
#
_symmetry.space_group_name_H-M   'P 1'
#
loop_
_entity.id
_entity.type
_entity.pdbx_description
1 polymer ?
#
loop_
_entity_poly.entity_id
_entity_poly.type
_entity_poly.pdbx_seq_one_letter_code
_entity_poly.pdbx_strand_id
1 'polypeptide(L)'
;MSEMLDSKDFSMKWLDPSVEEKVIDWALGLKYKDIPQGVIDETKRAILDTLGTALGAQKLAITEIVNKFVKASFPGDTCQVWFTGEMTSALGAALANGLITDGLDMHDTGHYTKGHAGAALIPCAFACLPLADGPVSGEEFLVAMVAAYEIGYRAGNAMHESVTDYHSSGAWNALACAVFCARILKLSKEQFSHALGIAEYYGPRSEIMRVVNIPTMLKDGSGQGAFVGLQAVLLAKEGFTGKGCPVVTKTSISHLYADLGKVWRLVKFHVYKKYAVCYWAQPSIAGTISVMKNNQIKPEDVKSIVCHTFKEATGLQQGIPTNTEEAQYCILYPIAAAAYKGRVGPMEVDGAALKDPKLLELAKKVKIVVDENLTSEAGDPELKGKDTAAMTANIAWVEVTTKDGKTYKGHKARVPWDRLAGEPAPGNKEISEKFFWLGSEVGCAKETLEKVEKMCYGLEGIEDALSLETLLMAKPPAAKSKLPSWSAWMGVGAFVLAAAHVAYFAGYFSTSSSSAADKK
;
A
#
# COMPACT_ATOMS: atom_id res chain seq x y z
N MET A 1 -29.59 12.11 10.06
CA MET A 1 -30.39 11.23 10.95
C MET A 1 -31.85 11.68 11.04
N SER A 2 -32.16 12.99 11.14
CA SER A 2 -33.55 13.47 11.09
C SER A 2 -34.21 13.22 9.71
N GLU A 3 -33.54 13.50 8.59
CA GLU A 3 -34.10 13.22 7.25
C GLU A 3 -34.41 11.74 6.98
N MET A 4 -33.61 10.84 7.55
CA MET A 4 -33.77 9.39 7.39
C MET A 4 -34.87 8.81 8.31
N LEU A 5 -35.16 9.48 9.44
CA LEU A 5 -36.29 9.17 10.31
C LEU A 5 -37.59 9.85 9.83
N ASP A 6 -37.48 10.95 9.10
CA ASP A 6 -38.60 11.69 8.51
C ASP A 6 -39.07 11.06 7.18
N SER A 7 -38.19 10.39 6.44
CA SER A 7 -38.59 9.57 5.30
C SER A 7 -39.27 8.29 5.80
N LYS A 8 -40.60 8.32 5.94
CA LYS A 8 -41.45 7.17 6.32
C LYS A 8 -41.38 5.97 5.36
N ASP A 9 -40.58 6.03 4.31
CA ASP A 9 -40.37 4.91 3.40
C ASP A 9 -39.03 4.24 3.74
N PHE A 10 -39.09 3.08 4.40
CA PHE A 10 -37.93 2.20 4.66
C PHE A 10 -37.72 1.18 3.54
N SER A 11 -38.53 1.21 2.47
CA SER A 11 -38.36 0.29 1.35
C SER A 11 -37.18 0.73 0.49
N MET A 12 -36.30 -0.20 0.11
CA MET A 12 -35.11 0.03 -0.73
C MET A 12 -35.44 0.41 -2.19
N LYS A 13 -36.56 1.10 -2.46
CA LYS A 13 -37.04 1.51 -3.80
C LYS A 13 -36.08 2.46 -4.54
N TRP A 14 -35.07 2.99 -3.86
CA TRP A 14 -33.99 3.81 -4.42
C TRP A 14 -32.81 2.99 -4.96
N LEU A 15 -32.89 1.65 -4.91
CA LEU A 15 -31.96 0.78 -5.62
C LEU A 15 -32.51 0.44 -7.00
N ASP A 16 -31.64 0.50 -8.00
CA ASP A 16 -31.85 0.01 -9.36
C ASP A 16 -31.01 -1.27 -9.57
N PRO A 17 -31.60 -2.46 -9.42
CA PRO A 17 -30.90 -3.72 -9.63
C PRO A 17 -30.36 -3.89 -11.06
N SER A 18 -30.92 -3.17 -12.04
CA SER A 18 -30.47 -3.27 -13.43
C SER A 18 -29.06 -2.68 -13.65
N VAL A 19 -28.62 -1.77 -12.78
CA VAL A 19 -27.24 -1.24 -12.82
C VAL A 19 -26.25 -2.29 -12.34
N GLU A 20 -26.54 -2.96 -11.22
CA GLU A 20 -25.69 -4.04 -10.70
C GLU A 20 -25.60 -5.20 -11.68
N GLU A 21 -26.71 -5.61 -12.30
CA GLU A 21 -26.69 -6.65 -13.33
C GLU A 21 -25.79 -6.27 -14.51
N LYS A 22 -25.88 -5.02 -15.01
CA LYS A 22 -24.99 -4.52 -16.07
C LYS A 22 -23.52 -4.51 -15.66
N VAL A 23 -23.22 -4.15 -14.41
CA VAL A 23 -21.85 -4.13 -13.88
C VAL A 23 -21.29 -5.54 -13.78
N ILE A 24 -22.07 -6.49 -13.25
CA ILE A 24 -21.70 -7.92 -13.15
C ILE A 24 -21.51 -8.50 -14.55
N ASP A 25 -22.44 -8.23 -15.47
CA ASP A 25 -22.37 -8.73 -16.85
C ASP A 25 -21.17 -8.16 -17.59
N TRP A 26 -20.85 -6.90 -17.38
CA TRP A 26 -19.64 -6.29 -17.93
C TRP A 26 -18.39 -6.91 -17.32
N ALA A 27 -18.32 -7.06 -15.99
CA ALA A 27 -17.16 -7.62 -15.30
C ALA A 27 -16.87 -9.07 -15.70
N LEU A 28 -17.90 -9.89 -15.88
CA LEU A 28 -17.78 -11.29 -16.33
C LEU A 28 -17.58 -11.39 -17.85
N GLY A 29 -18.19 -10.49 -18.63
CA GLY A 29 -18.15 -10.50 -20.08
C GLY A 29 -16.91 -9.86 -20.72
N LEU A 30 -16.14 -9.05 -19.96
CA LEU A 30 -14.95 -8.37 -20.45
C LEU A 30 -13.91 -9.38 -20.96
N LYS A 31 -13.30 -9.07 -22.10
CA LYS A 31 -12.24 -9.88 -22.73
C LYS A 31 -11.00 -9.04 -22.92
N TYR A 32 -9.84 -9.70 -22.92
CA TYR A 32 -8.54 -9.05 -23.10
C TYR A 32 -8.49 -8.14 -24.34
N LYS A 33 -8.97 -8.64 -25.48
CA LYS A 33 -9.01 -7.89 -26.75
C LYS A 33 -9.88 -6.63 -26.75
N ASP A 34 -10.79 -6.50 -25.79
CA ASP A 34 -11.69 -5.34 -25.68
C ASP A 34 -11.06 -4.22 -24.82
N ILE A 35 -9.91 -4.50 -24.18
CA ILE A 35 -9.20 -3.56 -23.31
C ILE A 35 -8.15 -2.81 -24.14
N PRO A 36 -8.15 -1.46 -24.14
CA PRO A 36 -7.12 -0.68 -24.82
C PRO A 36 -5.72 -0.97 -24.26
N GLN A 37 -4.71 -1.04 -25.14
CA GLN A 37 -3.33 -1.37 -24.73
C GLN A 37 -2.80 -0.46 -23.60
N GLY A 38 -3.11 0.83 -23.62
CA GLY A 38 -2.69 1.75 -22.56
C GLY A 38 -3.23 1.40 -21.16
N VAL A 39 -4.40 0.74 -21.09
CA VAL A 39 -4.98 0.26 -19.82
C VAL A 39 -4.25 -0.99 -19.34
N ILE A 40 -3.92 -1.90 -20.26
CA ILE A 40 -3.10 -3.08 -19.96
C ILE A 40 -1.72 -2.66 -19.45
N ASP A 41 -1.07 -1.73 -20.14
CA ASP A 41 0.26 -1.25 -19.76
C ASP A 41 0.25 -0.56 -18.39
N GLU A 42 -0.79 0.22 -18.10
CA GLU A 42 -0.96 0.85 -16.78
C GLU A 42 -1.20 -0.18 -15.68
N THR A 43 -1.98 -1.22 -15.96
CA THR A 43 -2.22 -2.32 -15.01
C THR A 43 -0.91 -3.04 -14.67
N LYS A 44 -0.06 -3.31 -15.67
CA LYS A 44 1.26 -3.92 -15.46
C LYS A 44 2.20 -3.02 -14.64
N ARG A 45 2.20 -1.70 -14.90
CA ARG A 45 2.94 -0.73 -14.07
C ARG A 45 2.46 -0.74 -12.63
N ALA A 46 1.14 -0.75 -12.41
CA ALA A 46 0.57 -0.80 -11.07
C ALA A 46 0.97 -2.06 -10.31
N ILE A 47 0.98 -3.21 -10.99
CA ILE A 47 1.48 -4.47 -10.42
C ILE A 47 2.94 -4.33 -9.99
N LEU A 48 3.83 -3.90 -10.89
CA LEU A 48 5.26 -3.81 -10.59
C LEU A 48 5.56 -2.78 -9.47
N ASP A 49 4.90 -1.63 -9.49
CA ASP A 49 5.04 -0.59 -8.46
C ASP A 49 4.63 -1.10 -7.06
N THR A 50 3.51 -1.81 -7.00
CA THR A 50 2.97 -2.36 -5.75
C THR A 50 3.89 -3.45 -5.20
N LEU A 51 4.36 -4.36 -6.06
CA LEU A 51 5.33 -5.40 -5.67
C LEU A 51 6.64 -4.78 -5.16
N GLY A 52 7.14 -3.73 -5.81
CA GLY A 52 8.32 -2.99 -5.36
C GLY A 52 8.11 -2.33 -4.00
N THR A 53 6.94 -1.72 -3.80
CA THR A 53 6.55 -1.08 -2.54
C THR A 53 6.49 -2.10 -1.41
N ALA A 54 5.84 -3.24 -1.62
CA ALA A 54 5.77 -4.31 -0.65
C ALA A 54 7.16 -4.88 -0.32
N LEU A 55 8.03 -5.04 -1.33
CA LEU A 55 9.42 -5.47 -1.14
C LEU A 55 10.21 -4.47 -0.29
N GLY A 56 10.04 -3.17 -0.53
CA GLY A 56 10.63 -2.10 0.28
C GLY A 56 10.14 -2.08 1.73
N ALA A 57 8.93 -2.58 1.99
CA ALA A 57 8.32 -2.65 3.32
C ALA A 57 8.77 -3.86 4.16
N GLN A 58 9.53 -4.81 3.59
CA GLN A 58 9.79 -6.10 4.23
C GLN A 58 10.50 -6.02 5.60
N LYS A 59 11.23 -4.93 5.88
CA LYS A 59 11.98 -4.73 7.13
C LYS A 59 11.26 -3.84 8.15
N LEU A 60 10.07 -3.32 7.82
CA LEU A 60 9.31 -2.45 8.71
C LEU A 60 8.70 -3.24 9.88
N ALA A 61 8.50 -2.57 11.01
CA ALA A 61 7.91 -3.19 12.22
C ALA A 61 6.50 -3.77 11.95
N ILE A 62 5.70 -3.13 11.09
CA ILE A 62 4.37 -3.62 10.70
C ILE A 62 4.44 -5.03 10.09
N THR A 63 5.47 -5.32 9.29
CA THR A 63 5.66 -6.62 8.64
C THR A 63 5.86 -7.74 9.68
N GLU A 64 6.67 -7.49 10.71
CA GLU A 64 6.90 -8.45 11.80
C GLU A 64 5.62 -8.72 12.61
N ILE A 65 4.92 -7.65 13.01
CA ILE A 65 3.70 -7.72 13.81
C ILE A 65 2.61 -8.50 13.08
N VAL A 66 2.38 -8.16 11.81
CA VAL A 66 1.35 -8.76 10.98
C VAL A 66 1.67 -10.23 10.71
N ASN A 67 2.92 -10.57 10.40
CA ASN A 67 3.33 -11.95 10.19
C ASN A 67 3.07 -12.81 11.44
N LYS A 68 3.44 -12.31 12.62
CA LYS A 68 3.17 -12.99 13.89
C LYS A 68 1.67 -13.20 14.12
N PHE A 69 0.85 -12.19 13.82
CA PHE A 69 -0.60 -12.26 13.99
C PHE A 69 -1.24 -13.28 13.05
N VAL A 70 -0.98 -13.22 11.73
CA VAL A 70 -1.65 -14.09 10.77
C VAL A 70 -1.23 -15.55 10.91
N LYS A 71 0.02 -15.81 11.32
CA LYS A 71 0.49 -17.17 11.62
C LYS A 71 -0.29 -17.81 12.77
N ALA A 72 -0.66 -17.01 13.77
CA ALA A 72 -1.41 -17.50 14.93
C ALA A 72 -2.92 -17.59 14.67
N SER A 73 -3.49 -16.62 13.95
CA SER A 73 -4.94 -16.46 13.81
C SER A 73 -5.50 -17.06 12.51
N PHE A 74 -4.67 -17.22 11.48
CA PHE A 74 -5.08 -17.70 10.15
C PHE A 74 -4.13 -18.78 9.62
N PRO A 75 -3.89 -19.86 10.38
CA PRO A 75 -2.97 -20.92 9.96
C PRO A 75 -3.42 -21.55 8.62
N GLY A 76 -2.46 -22.00 7.82
CA GLY A 76 -2.71 -22.66 6.54
C GLY A 76 -1.43 -22.83 5.74
N ASP A 77 -1.51 -23.56 4.64
CA ASP A 77 -0.44 -23.86 3.71
C ASP A 77 -0.77 -23.47 2.26
N THR A 78 -1.78 -22.61 2.09
CA THR A 78 -2.29 -22.20 0.78
C THR A 78 -1.45 -21.10 0.15
N CYS A 79 -1.09 -20.09 0.95
CA CYS A 79 -0.42 -18.88 0.47
C CYS A 79 0.75 -18.52 1.39
N GLN A 80 1.68 -17.71 0.88
CA GLN A 80 2.77 -17.16 1.70
C GLN A 80 2.51 -15.71 2.08
N VAL A 81 2.95 -15.35 3.28
CA VAL A 81 3.20 -13.95 3.62
C VAL A 81 4.43 -13.50 2.86
N TRP A 82 4.30 -12.43 2.08
CA TRP A 82 5.37 -11.95 1.20
C TRP A 82 6.65 -11.68 1.97
N PHE A 83 7.77 -12.15 1.42
CA PHE A 83 9.13 -11.92 1.88
C PHE A 83 9.50 -12.53 3.25
N THR A 84 8.59 -13.21 3.94
CA THR A 84 8.88 -13.88 5.22
C THR A 84 9.12 -15.39 5.05
N GLY A 85 8.54 -15.98 4.00
CA GLY A 85 8.53 -17.43 3.75
C GLY A 85 7.59 -18.20 4.69
N GLU A 86 6.75 -17.49 5.44
CA GLU A 86 5.75 -18.10 6.33
C GLU A 86 4.48 -18.43 5.54
N MET A 87 3.94 -19.62 5.78
CA MET A 87 2.70 -20.09 5.16
C MET A 87 1.49 -19.66 6.00
N THR A 88 0.37 -19.37 5.32
CA THR A 88 -0.91 -19.01 5.93
C THR A 88 -2.07 -19.40 5.00
N SER A 89 -3.30 -19.29 5.50
CA SER A 89 -4.49 -19.38 4.64
C SER A 89 -4.55 -18.23 3.63
N ALA A 90 -5.34 -18.38 2.57
CA ALA A 90 -5.55 -17.31 1.58
C ALA A 90 -6.07 -16.00 2.22
N LEU A 91 -6.99 -16.09 3.18
CA LEU A 91 -7.47 -14.92 3.92
C LEU A 91 -6.36 -14.25 4.74
N GLY A 92 -5.53 -15.05 5.41
CA GLY A 92 -4.37 -14.54 6.15
C GLY A 92 -3.36 -13.85 5.25
N ALA A 93 -3.08 -14.40 4.07
CA ALA A 93 -2.17 -13.79 3.09
C ALA A 93 -2.73 -12.48 2.52
N ALA A 94 -4.03 -12.45 2.16
CA ALA A 94 -4.68 -11.23 1.67
C ALA A 94 -4.58 -10.09 2.70
N LEU A 95 -4.86 -10.39 3.97
CA LEU A 95 -4.71 -9.43 5.07
C LEU A 95 -3.25 -8.98 5.22
N ALA A 96 -2.33 -9.94 5.31
CA ALA A 96 -0.94 -9.65 5.62
C ALA A 96 -0.25 -8.84 4.53
N ASN A 97 -0.35 -9.32 3.30
CA ASN A 97 0.32 -8.71 2.15
C ASN A 97 -0.28 -7.33 1.84
N GLY A 98 -1.58 -7.12 2.10
CA GLY A 98 -2.19 -5.79 2.03
C GLY A 98 -1.66 -4.81 3.07
N LEU A 99 -1.53 -5.23 4.33
CA LEU A 99 -0.94 -4.39 5.39
C LEU A 99 0.54 -4.08 5.15
N ILE A 100 1.31 -5.07 4.69
CA ILE A 100 2.74 -4.90 4.36
C ILE A 100 2.90 -3.88 3.23
N THR A 101 2.08 -3.98 2.18
CA THR A 101 2.12 -3.06 1.04
C THR A 101 1.84 -1.62 1.47
N ASP A 102 0.80 -1.41 2.30
CA ASP A 102 0.41 -0.09 2.85
C ASP A 102 1.43 0.47 3.87
N GLY A 103 2.31 -0.39 4.40
CA GLY A 103 3.29 -0.06 5.43
C GLY A 103 4.24 1.07 5.04
N LEU A 104 4.71 1.11 3.79
CA LEU A 104 5.68 2.10 3.33
C LEU A 104 5.04 3.43 2.88
N ASP A 105 3.73 3.46 2.67
CA ASP A 105 2.98 4.62 2.15
C ASP A 105 3.58 5.19 0.84
N MET A 106 3.98 4.27 -0.05
CA MET A 106 4.72 4.59 -1.28
C MET A 106 4.11 3.95 -2.54
N HIS A 107 2.95 3.31 -2.42
CA HIS A 107 2.24 2.68 -3.55
C HIS A 107 1.43 3.71 -4.35
N ASP A 108 0.59 3.21 -5.25
CA ASP A 108 -0.36 3.96 -6.05
C ASP A 108 -1.36 4.77 -5.22
N THR A 109 -1.96 5.77 -5.85
CA THR A 109 -3.15 6.51 -5.40
C THR A 109 -4.02 6.90 -6.59
N GLY A 110 -5.29 7.20 -6.37
CA GLY A 110 -6.21 7.64 -7.40
C GLY A 110 -6.92 8.94 -7.01
N HIS A 111 -6.85 9.96 -7.86
CA HIS A 111 -7.58 11.23 -7.65
C HIS A 111 -9.10 11.04 -7.59
N TYR A 112 -9.60 10.04 -8.32
CA TYR A 112 -11.03 9.75 -8.42
C TYR A 112 -11.63 9.22 -7.11
N THR A 113 -10.85 8.48 -6.34
CA THR A 113 -11.27 7.89 -5.07
C THR A 113 -10.57 8.48 -3.86
N LYS A 114 -9.62 9.39 -4.05
CA LYS A 114 -8.73 9.87 -3.00
C LYS A 114 -8.11 8.72 -2.18
N GLY A 115 -7.62 7.69 -2.85
CA GLY A 115 -7.16 6.49 -2.13
C GLY A 115 -6.39 5.49 -2.99
N HIS A 116 -6.12 4.31 -2.44
CA HIS A 116 -5.06 3.40 -2.86
C HIS A 116 -5.64 2.02 -3.21
N ALA A 117 -5.79 1.74 -4.51
CA ALA A 117 -6.44 0.51 -4.95
C ALA A 117 -5.46 -0.67 -4.99
N GLY A 118 -4.27 -0.45 -5.54
CA GLY A 118 -3.25 -1.50 -5.71
C GLY A 118 -2.81 -2.11 -4.38
N ALA A 119 -2.72 -1.28 -3.33
CA ALA A 119 -2.34 -1.68 -1.97
C ALA A 119 -3.17 -2.81 -1.37
N ALA A 120 -4.43 -2.97 -1.77
CA ALA A 120 -5.29 -4.08 -1.35
C ALA A 120 -5.52 -5.09 -2.47
N LEU A 121 -5.82 -4.60 -3.68
CA LEU A 121 -6.26 -5.42 -4.79
C LEU A 121 -5.19 -6.41 -5.23
N ILE A 122 -3.94 -5.97 -5.40
CA ILE A 122 -2.87 -6.84 -5.91
C ILE A 122 -2.50 -7.93 -4.89
N PRO A 123 -2.31 -7.63 -3.59
CA PRO A 123 -2.17 -8.66 -2.56
C PRO A 123 -3.32 -9.66 -2.51
N CYS A 124 -4.57 -9.18 -2.58
CA CYS A 124 -5.76 -10.02 -2.61
C CYS A 124 -5.79 -10.92 -3.85
N ALA A 125 -5.45 -10.37 -5.02
CA ALA A 125 -5.43 -11.09 -6.28
C ALA A 125 -4.51 -12.29 -6.22
N PHE A 126 -3.28 -12.10 -5.76
CA PHE A 126 -2.32 -13.20 -5.56
C PHE A 126 -2.80 -14.22 -4.52
N ALA A 127 -3.36 -13.77 -3.40
CA ALA A 127 -3.92 -14.67 -2.40
C ALA A 127 -5.13 -15.50 -2.91
N CYS A 128 -5.85 -15.00 -3.91
CA CYS A 128 -6.97 -15.70 -4.54
C CYS A 128 -6.53 -16.76 -5.56
N LEU A 129 -5.38 -16.58 -6.23
CA LEU A 129 -4.95 -17.44 -7.33
C LEU A 129 -4.89 -18.94 -6.97
N PRO A 130 -4.34 -19.36 -5.80
CA PRO A 130 -4.31 -20.77 -5.42
C PRO A 130 -5.69 -21.40 -5.19
N LEU A 131 -6.76 -20.60 -5.08
CA LEU A 131 -8.12 -21.07 -4.86
C LEU A 131 -8.89 -21.36 -6.16
N ALA A 132 -8.32 -21.01 -7.32
CA ALA A 132 -8.93 -21.27 -8.62
C ALA A 132 -8.91 -22.77 -8.97
N ASP A 133 -9.83 -23.22 -9.83
CA ASP A 133 -9.93 -24.63 -10.28
C ASP A 133 -8.82 -25.05 -11.29
N GLY A 134 -7.70 -24.32 -11.32
CA GLY A 134 -6.58 -24.52 -12.23
C GLY A 134 -5.76 -23.25 -12.45
N PRO A 135 -4.72 -23.32 -13.32
CA PRO A 135 -3.90 -22.16 -13.66
C PRO A 135 -4.72 -21.00 -14.21
N VAL A 136 -4.40 -19.78 -13.78
CA VAL A 136 -4.98 -18.55 -14.30
C VAL A 136 -3.98 -17.93 -15.27
N SER A 137 -4.33 -17.85 -16.54
CA SER A 137 -3.45 -17.21 -17.53
C SER A 137 -3.26 -15.74 -17.22
N GLY A 138 -2.14 -15.17 -17.67
CA GLY A 138 -1.89 -13.75 -17.43
C GLY A 138 -2.86 -12.82 -18.16
N GLU A 139 -3.42 -13.21 -19.30
CA GLU A 139 -4.53 -12.47 -19.93
C GLU A 139 -5.75 -12.40 -19.01
N GLU A 140 -6.17 -13.53 -18.43
CA GLU A 140 -7.34 -13.57 -17.54
C GLU A 140 -7.06 -12.81 -16.24
N PHE A 141 -5.85 -12.91 -15.70
CA PHE A 141 -5.40 -12.11 -14.57
C PHE A 141 -5.49 -10.61 -14.87
N LEU A 142 -4.98 -10.15 -16.03
CA LEU A 142 -5.05 -8.75 -16.43
C LEU A 142 -6.49 -8.27 -16.63
N VAL A 143 -7.35 -9.08 -17.23
CA VAL A 143 -8.77 -8.74 -17.39
C VAL A 143 -9.46 -8.58 -16.03
N ALA A 144 -9.23 -9.52 -15.10
CA ALA A 144 -9.78 -9.46 -13.75
C ALA A 144 -9.27 -8.24 -12.98
N MET A 145 -7.97 -7.93 -13.09
CA MET A 145 -7.36 -6.73 -12.49
C MET A 145 -8.00 -5.45 -13.03
N VAL A 146 -8.15 -5.34 -14.36
CA VAL A 146 -8.75 -4.16 -15.00
C VAL A 146 -10.21 -3.97 -14.56
N ALA A 147 -11.00 -5.05 -14.55
CA ALA A 147 -12.39 -4.99 -14.10
C ALA A 147 -12.49 -4.54 -12.64
N ALA A 148 -11.62 -5.07 -11.78
CA ALA A 148 -11.56 -4.74 -10.36
C ALA A 148 -11.14 -3.28 -10.11
N TYR A 149 -10.14 -2.75 -10.81
CA TYR A 149 -9.79 -1.33 -10.73
C TYR A 149 -10.94 -0.43 -11.18
N GLU A 150 -11.59 -0.73 -12.30
CA GLU A 150 -12.70 0.09 -12.81
C GLU A 150 -13.86 0.16 -11.83
N ILE A 151 -14.32 -1.00 -11.35
CA ILE A 151 -15.46 -1.06 -10.42
C ILE A 151 -15.06 -0.51 -9.05
N GLY A 152 -13.87 -0.84 -8.55
CA GLY A 152 -13.33 -0.32 -7.30
C GLY A 152 -13.27 1.21 -7.27
N TYR A 153 -12.76 1.83 -8.33
CA TYR A 153 -12.71 3.28 -8.43
C TYR A 153 -14.10 3.93 -8.49
N ARG A 154 -15.04 3.33 -9.21
CA ARG A 154 -16.44 3.81 -9.26
C ARG A 154 -17.13 3.67 -7.92
N ALA A 155 -16.93 2.56 -7.24
CA ALA A 155 -17.45 2.32 -5.89
C ALA A 155 -16.86 3.30 -4.88
N GLY A 156 -15.54 3.58 -4.94
CA GLY A 156 -14.90 4.55 -4.05
C GLY A 156 -15.47 5.96 -4.21
N ASN A 157 -15.64 6.43 -5.45
CA ASN A 157 -16.28 7.73 -5.67
C ASN A 157 -17.75 7.75 -5.22
N ALA A 158 -18.50 6.67 -5.49
CA ALA A 158 -19.88 6.52 -5.01
C ALA A 158 -19.97 6.56 -3.47
N MET A 159 -19.01 5.95 -2.77
CA MET A 159 -18.92 6.03 -1.30
C MET A 159 -18.66 7.47 -0.84
N HIS A 160 -17.70 8.17 -1.44
CA HIS A 160 -17.40 9.55 -1.08
C HIS A 160 -18.52 10.55 -1.41
N GLU A 161 -19.37 10.27 -2.39
CA GLU A 161 -20.58 11.06 -2.64
C GLU A 161 -21.71 10.76 -1.64
N SER A 162 -21.66 9.61 -0.96
CA SER A 162 -22.74 9.18 -0.07
C SER A 162 -22.70 9.81 1.32
N VAL A 163 -21.54 10.32 1.74
CA VAL A 163 -21.26 10.84 3.07
C VAL A 163 -20.23 11.96 2.99
N THR A 164 -20.26 12.89 3.95
CA THR A 164 -19.32 14.04 3.98
C THR A 164 -17.95 13.67 4.51
N ASP A 165 -17.85 12.58 5.27
CA ASP A 165 -16.62 12.18 5.94
C ASP A 165 -15.65 11.51 4.96
N TYR A 166 -14.36 11.76 5.14
CA TYR A 166 -13.32 11.15 4.32
C TYR A 166 -12.95 9.79 4.93
N HIS A 167 -13.34 8.73 4.22
CA HIS A 167 -13.10 7.35 4.66
C HIS A 167 -11.91 6.70 3.98
N SER A 168 -11.36 5.70 4.65
CA SER A 168 -10.20 4.94 4.21
C SER A 168 -10.49 4.06 2.99
N SER A 169 -9.48 3.82 2.16
CA SER A 169 -9.55 2.98 0.96
C SER A 169 -10.03 1.56 1.23
N GLY A 170 -9.72 1.00 2.41
CA GLY A 170 -10.17 -0.33 2.83
C GLY A 170 -11.65 -0.62 2.59
N ALA A 171 -12.53 0.39 2.71
CA ALA A 171 -13.97 0.24 2.48
C ALA A 171 -14.31 -0.17 1.04
N TRP A 172 -13.87 0.60 0.05
CA TRP A 172 -14.17 0.34 -1.36
C TRP A 172 -13.18 -0.63 -2.00
N ASN A 173 -11.98 -0.80 -1.41
CA ASN A 173 -11.04 -1.86 -1.79
C ASN A 173 -11.65 -3.26 -1.64
N ALA A 174 -12.51 -3.48 -0.64
CA ALA A 174 -13.22 -4.74 -0.48
C ALA A 174 -14.04 -5.11 -1.72
N LEU A 175 -14.69 -4.13 -2.37
CA LEU A 175 -15.45 -4.33 -3.60
C LEU A 175 -14.54 -4.64 -4.79
N ALA A 176 -13.42 -3.92 -4.95
CA ALA A 176 -12.44 -4.20 -5.99
C ALA A 176 -11.90 -5.64 -5.87
N CYS A 177 -11.53 -6.03 -4.65
CA CYS A 177 -11.06 -7.37 -4.33
C CYS A 177 -12.14 -8.43 -4.60
N ALA A 178 -13.39 -8.17 -4.22
CA ALA A 178 -14.50 -9.08 -4.50
C ALA A 178 -14.76 -9.26 -6.00
N VAL A 179 -14.65 -8.19 -6.81
CA VAL A 179 -14.77 -8.27 -8.27
C VAL A 179 -13.70 -9.18 -8.87
N PHE A 180 -12.44 -8.99 -8.47
CA PHE A 180 -11.35 -9.84 -8.93
C PHE A 180 -11.60 -11.31 -8.57
N CYS A 181 -11.86 -11.57 -7.27
CA CYS A 181 -12.00 -12.93 -6.76
C CYS A 181 -13.24 -13.62 -7.32
N ALA A 182 -14.37 -12.91 -7.48
CA ALA A 182 -15.59 -13.47 -8.05
C ALA A 182 -15.39 -13.96 -9.49
N ARG A 183 -14.62 -13.20 -10.28
CA ARG A 183 -14.27 -13.58 -11.65
C ARG A 183 -13.33 -14.77 -11.69
N ILE A 184 -12.23 -14.73 -10.94
CA ILE A 184 -11.23 -15.81 -10.92
C ILE A 184 -11.82 -17.13 -10.40
N LEU A 185 -12.68 -17.06 -9.38
CA LEU A 185 -13.35 -18.23 -8.80
C LEU A 185 -14.65 -18.60 -9.51
N LYS A 186 -14.95 -17.97 -10.65
CA LYS A 186 -16.06 -18.28 -11.56
C LYS A 186 -17.43 -18.33 -10.87
N LEU A 187 -17.70 -17.37 -10.00
CA LEU A 187 -19.00 -17.23 -9.35
C LEU A 187 -20.12 -17.04 -10.38
N SER A 188 -21.30 -17.57 -10.07
CA SER A 188 -22.52 -17.23 -10.82
C SER A 188 -22.88 -15.75 -10.64
N LYS A 189 -23.71 -15.19 -11.53
CA LYS A 189 -24.19 -13.79 -11.39
C LYS A 189 -24.84 -13.54 -10.02
N GLU A 190 -25.58 -14.53 -9.50
CA GLU A 190 -26.24 -14.45 -8.20
C GLU A 190 -25.23 -14.44 -7.05
N GLN A 191 -24.25 -15.34 -7.08
CA GLN A 191 -23.17 -15.35 -6.09
C GLN A 191 -22.34 -14.06 -6.14
N PHE A 192 -22.10 -13.51 -7.33
CA PHE A 192 -21.38 -12.25 -7.49
C PHE A 192 -22.18 -11.08 -6.88
N SER A 193 -23.50 -10.98 -7.14
CA SER A 193 -24.36 -9.97 -6.50
C SER A 193 -24.31 -10.06 -4.96
N HIS A 194 -24.34 -11.27 -4.40
CA HIS A 194 -24.13 -11.46 -2.96
C HIS A 194 -22.73 -11.06 -2.49
N ALA A 195 -21.68 -11.44 -3.21
CA ALA A 195 -20.31 -11.07 -2.85
C ALA A 195 -20.11 -9.54 -2.82
N LEU A 196 -20.69 -8.81 -3.78
CA LEU A 196 -20.62 -7.35 -3.80
C LEU A 196 -21.32 -6.71 -2.60
N GLY A 197 -22.53 -7.15 -2.26
CA GLY A 197 -23.23 -6.59 -1.10
C GLY A 197 -22.58 -6.97 0.23
N ILE A 198 -22.04 -8.19 0.37
CA ILE A 198 -21.26 -8.58 1.56
C ILE A 198 -19.99 -7.72 1.68
N ALA A 199 -19.26 -7.53 0.58
CA ALA A 199 -18.03 -6.73 0.56
C ALA A 199 -18.31 -5.25 0.89
N GLU A 200 -19.39 -4.68 0.35
CA GLU A 200 -19.81 -3.31 0.68
C GLU A 200 -20.19 -3.17 2.16
N TYR A 201 -20.96 -4.13 2.68
CA TYR A 201 -21.49 -4.06 4.04
C TYR A 201 -20.40 -4.25 5.11
N TYR A 202 -19.47 -5.17 4.91
CA TYR A 202 -18.37 -5.42 5.83
C TYR A 202 -17.12 -4.56 5.56
N GLY A 203 -17.08 -3.84 4.43
CA GLY A 203 -16.00 -2.93 4.09
C GLY A 203 -15.79 -1.87 5.19
N PRO A 204 -14.57 -1.75 5.78
CA PRO A 204 -14.36 -0.88 6.93
C PRO A 204 -14.36 0.60 6.53
N ARG A 205 -15.44 1.32 6.82
CA ARG A 205 -15.55 2.77 6.65
C ARG A 205 -14.82 3.53 7.76
N SER A 206 -13.50 3.37 7.83
CA SER A 206 -12.67 4.02 8.85
C SER A 206 -12.41 5.49 8.48
N GLU A 207 -12.36 6.39 9.44
CA GLU A 207 -12.04 7.81 9.18
C GLU A 207 -10.53 7.99 8.92
N ILE A 208 -10.16 8.36 7.69
CA ILE A 208 -8.75 8.48 7.30
C ILE A 208 -8.04 9.62 8.03
N MET A 209 -8.78 10.68 8.39
CA MET A 209 -8.21 11.81 9.13
C MET A 209 -7.69 11.41 10.51
N ARG A 210 -8.16 10.29 11.08
CA ARG A 210 -7.63 9.78 12.34
C ARG A 210 -6.15 9.40 12.23
N VAL A 211 -5.75 8.71 11.17
CA VAL A 211 -4.34 8.32 10.96
C VAL A 211 -3.49 9.47 10.46
N VAL A 212 -4.09 10.45 9.78
CA VAL A 212 -3.40 11.70 9.43
C VAL A 212 -3.04 12.49 10.69
N ASN A 213 -3.99 12.62 11.63
CA ASN A 213 -3.80 13.37 12.87
C ASN A 213 -2.97 12.61 13.91
N ILE A 214 -3.13 11.28 13.97
CA ILE A 214 -2.45 10.38 14.90
C ILE A 214 -1.91 9.20 14.07
N PRO A 215 -0.67 9.32 13.54
CA PRO A 215 -0.09 8.29 12.69
C PRO A 215 0.00 6.94 13.38
N THR A 216 -0.57 5.90 12.76
CA THR A 216 -0.59 4.53 13.29
C THR A 216 -0.53 3.50 12.16
N MET A 217 -0.21 2.25 12.51
CA MET A 217 -0.17 1.11 11.58
C MET A 217 -1.53 0.75 10.96
N LEU A 218 -2.61 1.44 11.34
CA LEU A 218 -3.92 1.30 10.70
C LEU A 218 -3.88 1.71 9.23
N LYS A 219 -3.03 2.70 8.89
CA LYS A 219 -2.84 3.21 7.53
C LYS A 219 -4.18 3.51 6.86
N ASP A 220 -4.34 3.15 5.59
CA ASP A 220 -5.57 3.35 4.83
C ASP A 220 -6.50 2.12 4.86
N GLY A 221 -6.31 1.23 5.84
CA GLY A 221 -7.12 0.03 6.02
C GLY A 221 -7.04 -0.96 4.86
N SER A 222 -6.02 -0.85 3.99
CA SER A 222 -5.96 -1.60 2.72
C SER A 222 -5.97 -3.12 2.93
N GLY A 223 -5.22 -3.63 3.92
CA GLY A 223 -5.25 -5.05 4.24
C GLY A 223 -6.58 -5.57 4.76
N GLN A 224 -7.37 -4.74 5.45
CA GLN A 224 -8.74 -5.12 5.83
C GLN A 224 -9.66 -5.19 4.61
N GLY A 225 -9.51 -4.27 3.66
CA GLY A 225 -10.22 -4.34 2.37
C GLY A 225 -9.88 -5.63 1.60
N ALA A 226 -8.60 -5.99 1.51
CA ALA A 226 -8.14 -7.23 0.88
C ALA A 226 -8.74 -8.48 1.54
N PHE A 227 -8.74 -8.53 2.87
CA PHE A 227 -9.35 -9.61 3.64
C PHE A 227 -10.85 -9.71 3.40
N VAL A 228 -11.59 -8.60 3.57
CA VAL A 228 -13.05 -8.56 3.46
C VAL A 228 -13.51 -8.93 2.05
N GLY A 229 -12.83 -8.43 1.00
CA GLY A 229 -13.21 -8.72 -0.37
C GLY A 229 -13.09 -10.20 -0.72
N LEU A 230 -11.99 -10.86 -0.34
CA LEU A 230 -11.82 -12.30 -0.51
C LEU A 230 -12.84 -13.08 0.34
N GLN A 231 -13.02 -12.69 1.61
CA GLN A 231 -13.99 -13.31 2.51
C GLN A 231 -15.41 -13.26 1.93
N ALA A 232 -15.82 -12.12 1.39
CA ALA A 232 -17.15 -11.92 0.81
C ALA A 232 -17.42 -12.90 -0.34
N VAL A 233 -16.45 -13.12 -1.22
CA VAL A 233 -16.55 -14.07 -2.33
C VAL A 233 -16.62 -15.51 -1.83
N LEU A 234 -15.79 -15.87 -0.85
CA LEU A 234 -15.81 -17.22 -0.27
C LEU A 234 -17.14 -17.51 0.44
N LEU A 235 -17.68 -16.55 1.19
CA LEU A 235 -19.00 -16.66 1.82
C LEU A 235 -20.10 -16.84 0.77
N ALA A 236 -20.12 -15.98 -0.26
CA ALA A 236 -21.13 -16.07 -1.31
C ALA A 236 -21.04 -17.38 -2.12
N LYS A 237 -19.83 -17.90 -2.35
CA LYS A 237 -19.61 -19.19 -3.01
C LYS A 237 -20.27 -20.34 -2.25
N GLU A 238 -20.24 -20.30 -0.91
CA GLU A 238 -20.90 -21.27 -0.02
C GLU A 238 -22.41 -21.00 0.20
N GLY A 239 -22.98 -20.00 -0.46
CA GLY A 239 -24.41 -19.68 -0.40
C GLY A 239 -24.80 -18.68 0.69
N PHE A 240 -23.83 -17.97 1.29
CA PHE A 240 -24.14 -16.86 2.18
C PHE A 240 -24.80 -15.72 1.41
N THR A 241 -25.92 -15.22 1.94
CA THR A 241 -26.70 -14.16 1.29
C THR A 241 -26.32 -12.78 1.83
N GLY A 242 -25.96 -11.85 0.95
CA GLY A 242 -25.85 -10.42 1.29
C GLY A 242 -26.11 -9.56 0.06
N LYS A 243 -27.31 -9.65 -0.52
CA LYS A 243 -27.65 -8.92 -1.74
C LYS A 243 -27.89 -7.44 -1.45
N GLY A 244 -27.51 -6.58 -2.40
CA GLY A 244 -27.74 -5.14 -2.33
C GLY A 244 -26.45 -4.40 -2.06
N CYS A 245 -25.91 -3.76 -3.09
CA CYS A 245 -24.71 -2.94 -3.00
C CYS A 245 -25.08 -1.48 -3.35
N PRO A 246 -25.42 -0.61 -2.38
CA PRO A 246 -25.91 0.75 -2.67
C PRO A 246 -24.92 1.61 -3.47
N VAL A 247 -23.63 1.37 -3.33
CA VAL A 247 -22.57 2.09 -4.06
C VAL A 247 -22.45 1.68 -5.54
N VAL A 248 -23.25 0.69 -5.95
CA VAL A 248 -23.45 0.28 -7.35
C VAL A 248 -24.89 0.55 -7.80
N THR A 249 -25.87 0.24 -6.94
CA THR A 249 -27.30 0.19 -7.30
C THR A 249 -28.07 1.48 -7.05
N LYS A 250 -27.59 2.40 -6.22
CA LYS A 250 -28.38 3.60 -5.86
C LYS A 250 -28.55 4.51 -7.08
N THR A 251 -29.80 4.86 -7.43
CA THR A 251 -30.08 5.61 -8.66
C THR A 251 -29.35 6.95 -8.74
N SER A 252 -29.14 7.62 -7.59
CA SER A 252 -28.43 8.92 -7.53
C SER A 252 -26.98 8.83 -8.02
N ILE A 253 -26.33 7.66 -7.92
CA ILE A 253 -24.94 7.44 -8.33
C ILE A 253 -24.82 6.65 -9.64
N SER A 254 -25.93 6.34 -10.31
CA SER A 254 -25.94 5.62 -11.60
C SER A 254 -25.09 6.30 -12.68
N HIS A 255 -24.98 7.63 -12.62
CA HIS A 255 -24.15 8.42 -13.52
C HIS A 255 -22.65 8.04 -13.44
N LEU A 256 -22.18 7.55 -12.28
CA LEU A 256 -20.80 7.08 -12.08
C LEU A 256 -20.48 5.79 -12.82
N TYR A 257 -21.48 5.09 -13.38
CA TYR A 257 -21.32 3.86 -14.14
C TYR A 257 -21.73 4.01 -15.62
N ALA A 258 -22.22 5.18 -16.04
CA ALA A 258 -22.77 5.40 -17.37
C ALA A 258 -21.76 5.24 -18.53
N ASP A 259 -20.46 5.40 -18.24
CA ASP A 259 -19.35 5.28 -19.19
C ASP A 259 -18.47 4.04 -18.93
N LEU A 260 -18.98 3.03 -18.21
CA LEU A 260 -18.27 1.78 -17.93
C LEU A 260 -17.78 1.13 -19.23
N GLY A 261 -16.51 0.74 -19.26
CA GLY A 261 -15.83 0.20 -20.46
C GLY A 261 -15.53 1.22 -21.56
N LYS A 262 -15.83 2.52 -21.35
CA LYS A 262 -15.54 3.59 -22.33
C LYS A 262 -14.46 4.54 -21.81
N VAL A 263 -14.57 4.99 -20.56
CA VAL A 263 -13.58 5.86 -19.92
C VAL A 263 -12.96 5.12 -18.74
N TRP A 264 -11.72 4.71 -18.94
CA TRP A 264 -10.97 3.89 -17.99
C TRP A 264 -10.39 4.76 -16.88
N ARG A 265 -10.92 4.59 -15.66
CA ARG A 265 -10.55 5.33 -14.45
C ARG A 265 -9.09 5.07 -14.07
N LEU A 266 -8.58 3.85 -14.25
CA LEU A 266 -7.17 3.52 -14.00
C LEU A 266 -6.24 4.43 -14.79
N VAL A 267 -6.39 4.48 -16.12
CA VAL A 267 -5.56 5.36 -16.94
C VAL A 267 -5.85 6.83 -16.64
N LYS A 268 -7.11 7.20 -16.32
CA LYS A 268 -7.49 8.60 -16.15
C LYS A 268 -6.90 9.25 -14.89
N PHE A 269 -6.92 8.53 -13.76
CA PHE A 269 -6.80 9.12 -12.43
C PHE A 269 -5.71 8.52 -11.54
N HIS A 270 -5.06 7.45 -11.97
CA HIS A 270 -4.03 6.76 -11.18
C HIS A 270 -2.71 7.54 -11.16
N VAL A 271 -2.04 7.54 -10.01
CA VAL A 271 -0.79 8.25 -9.73
C VAL A 271 0.07 7.38 -8.82
N TYR A 272 1.39 7.42 -8.99
CA TYR A 272 2.32 6.70 -8.13
C TYR A 272 3.05 7.64 -7.18
N LYS A 273 3.19 7.25 -5.91
CA LYS A 273 4.02 8.00 -4.97
C LYS A 273 5.50 7.76 -5.28
N LYS A 274 6.25 8.85 -5.47
CA LYS A 274 7.70 8.80 -5.69
C LYS A 274 8.51 8.72 -4.40
N TYR A 275 7.95 9.25 -3.32
CA TYR A 275 8.55 9.27 -1.99
C TYR A 275 7.70 8.50 -0.98
N ALA A 276 8.32 7.90 0.03
CA ALA A 276 7.64 7.11 1.07
C ALA A 276 6.96 8.00 2.12
N VAL A 277 5.97 8.79 1.72
CA VAL A 277 5.26 9.77 2.57
C VAL A 277 3.85 10.01 2.08
N CYS A 278 3.04 10.60 2.95
CA CYS A 278 1.70 11.05 2.62
C CYS A 278 1.68 11.85 1.30
N TYR A 279 0.64 11.67 0.49
CA TYR A 279 0.51 12.31 -0.81
C TYR A 279 0.65 13.85 -0.73
N TRP A 280 0.15 14.46 0.35
CA TRP A 280 0.23 15.90 0.58
C TRP A 280 1.66 16.42 0.77
N ALA A 281 2.60 15.56 1.20
CA ALA A 281 3.99 15.95 1.43
C ALA A 281 4.87 15.87 0.16
N GLN A 282 4.44 15.13 -0.87
CA GLN A 282 5.24 14.88 -2.09
C GLN A 282 5.80 16.17 -2.74
N PRO A 283 5.02 17.27 -2.90
CA PRO A 283 5.54 18.49 -3.52
C PRO A 283 6.66 19.14 -2.70
N SER A 284 6.54 19.14 -1.38
CA SER A 284 7.55 19.71 -0.47
C SER A 284 8.88 18.96 -0.56
N ILE A 285 8.84 17.63 -0.75
CA ILE A 285 10.03 16.81 -0.95
C ILE A 285 10.69 17.15 -2.29
N ALA A 286 9.91 17.19 -3.37
CA ALA A 286 10.39 17.53 -4.70
C ALA A 286 11.03 18.92 -4.74
N GLY A 287 10.34 19.92 -4.16
CA GLY A 287 10.82 21.30 -4.08
C GLY A 287 12.11 21.43 -3.27
N THR A 288 12.21 20.71 -2.15
CA THR A 288 13.43 20.68 -1.32
C THR A 288 14.61 20.08 -2.07
N ILE A 289 14.45 18.92 -2.70
CA ILE A 289 15.52 18.28 -3.48
C ILE A 289 15.96 19.20 -4.61
N SER A 290 15.02 19.85 -5.31
CA SER A 290 15.33 20.75 -6.41
C SER A 290 16.12 21.98 -5.96
N VAL A 291 15.67 22.69 -4.91
CA VAL A 291 16.36 23.91 -4.46
C VAL A 291 17.75 23.61 -3.91
N MET A 292 17.92 22.50 -3.19
CA MET A 292 19.22 22.05 -2.69
C MET A 292 20.17 21.72 -3.85
N LYS A 293 19.72 20.91 -4.81
CA LYS A 293 20.53 20.47 -5.96
C LYS A 293 20.90 21.62 -6.89
N ASN A 294 19.95 22.46 -7.28
CA ASN A 294 20.17 23.54 -8.26
C ASN A 294 21.12 24.62 -7.74
N ASN A 295 21.19 24.80 -6.41
CA ASN A 295 22.06 25.79 -5.77
C ASN A 295 23.29 25.16 -5.10
N GLN A 296 23.51 23.85 -5.28
CA GLN A 296 24.64 23.10 -4.71
C GLN A 296 24.79 23.29 -3.19
N ILE A 297 23.66 23.41 -2.49
CA ILE A 297 23.63 23.62 -1.03
C ILE A 297 23.97 22.29 -0.36
N LYS A 298 24.97 22.30 0.52
CA LYS A 298 25.28 21.13 1.33
C LYS A 298 24.40 21.09 2.58
N PRO A 299 24.00 19.91 3.07
CA PRO A 299 23.15 19.82 4.26
C PRO A 299 23.74 20.50 5.49
N GLU A 300 25.06 20.44 5.67
CA GLU A 300 25.78 21.09 6.76
C GLU A 300 25.73 22.62 6.69
N ASP A 301 25.46 23.21 5.54
CA ASP A 301 25.38 24.65 5.35
C ASP A 301 23.99 25.20 5.65
N VAL A 302 22.98 24.34 5.86
CA VAL A 302 21.60 24.76 6.10
C VAL A 302 21.43 25.36 7.51
N LYS A 303 20.93 26.60 7.54
CA LYS A 303 20.51 27.31 8.75
C LYS A 303 19.02 27.11 9.04
N SER A 304 18.17 27.22 8.03
CA SER A 304 16.72 26.99 8.13
C SER A 304 16.09 26.62 6.79
N ILE A 305 14.96 25.92 6.85
CA ILE A 305 14.12 25.60 5.69
C ILE A 305 12.71 26.07 6.01
N VAL A 306 12.09 26.82 5.10
CA VAL A 306 10.67 27.17 5.20
C VAL A 306 9.95 26.64 3.97
N CYS A 307 8.93 25.82 4.20
CA CYS A 307 8.08 25.26 3.15
C CYS A 307 6.73 25.98 3.16
N HIS A 308 6.40 26.61 2.05
CA HIS A 308 5.11 27.23 1.81
C HIS A 308 4.23 26.24 1.07
N THR A 309 3.07 25.90 1.64
CA THR A 309 2.19 24.84 1.12
C THR A 309 0.72 25.17 1.37
N PHE A 310 -0.18 24.32 0.87
CA PHE A 310 -1.63 24.43 1.03
C PHE A 310 -2.10 23.96 2.42
N LYS A 311 -3.29 24.40 2.82
CA LYS A 311 -3.85 24.20 4.18
C LYS A 311 -3.84 22.75 4.65
N GLU A 312 -4.28 21.80 3.85
CA GLU A 312 -4.41 20.40 4.22
C GLU A 312 -3.06 19.77 4.56
N ALA A 313 -1.99 20.10 3.83
CA ALA A 313 -0.63 19.65 4.12
C ALA A 313 -0.12 20.12 5.50
N THR A 314 -0.67 21.21 6.05
CA THR A 314 -0.32 21.68 7.41
C THR A 314 -1.04 20.92 8.53
N GLY A 315 -2.06 20.12 8.17
CA GLY A 315 -2.70 19.17 9.08
C GLY A 315 -1.85 17.91 9.36
N LEU A 316 -0.79 17.68 8.59
CA LEU A 316 0.20 16.65 8.89
C LEU A 316 0.97 16.98 10.18
N GLN A 317 1.46 15.96 10.87
CA GLN A 317 2.16 16.12 12.12
C GLN A 317 3.41 17.01 11.95
N GLN A 318 3.71 17.84 12.94
CA GLN A 318 4.84 18.79 12.93
C GLN A 318 5.86 18.49 14.03
N GLY A 319 5.93 17.23 14.47
CA GLY A 319 6.83 16.76 15.52
C GLY A 319 8.12 16.14 15.00
N ILE A 320 8.94 15.65 15.92
CA ILE A 320 10.04 14.74 15.58
C ILE A 320 9.49 13.31 15.64
N PRO A 321 9.53 12.54 14.55
CA PRO A 321 8.97 11.20 14.54
C PRO A 321 9.81 10.24 15.37
N THR A 322 9.11 9.29 15.99
CA THR A 322 9.69 8.22 16.83
C THR A 322 9.52 6.84 16.21
N ASN A 323 8.67 6.74 15.19
CA ASN A 323 8.35 5.52 14.44
C ASN A 323 8.10 5.84 12.96
N THR A 324 7.92 4.79 12.16
CA THR A 324 7.74 4.86 10.71
C THR A 324 6.51 5.66 10.30
N GLU A 325 5.39 5.42 10.97
CA GLU A 325 4.11 6.05 10.67
C GLU A 325 4.18 7.56 10.88
N GLU A 326 4.74 7.99 12.01
CA GLU A 326 5.00 9.40 12.29
C GLU A 326 5.95 10.00 11.25
N ALA A 327 6.98 9.28 10.79
CA ALA A 327 7.90 9.78 9.78
C ALA A 327 7.24 10.01 8.42
N GLN A 328 6.25 9.20 8.06
CA GLN A 328 5.53 9.28 6.79
C GLN A 328 4.42 10.33 6.79
N TYR A 329 3.79 10.56 7.95
CA TYR A 329 2.69 11.52 8.15
C TYR A 329 3.11 12.79 8.91
N CYS A 330 4.41 12.97 9.15
CA CYS A 330 5.02 14.24 9.57
C CYS A 330 5.61 14.94 8.36
N ILE A 331 5.31 16.23 8.15
CA ILE A 331 5.84 16.94 6.98
C ILE A 331 7.26 17.50 7.19
N LEU A 332 7.65 17.80 8.43
CA LEU A 332 8.94 18.42 8.74
C LEU A 332 10.12 17.48 8.52
N TYR A 333 9.99 16.25 9.03
CA TYR A 333 11.06 15.27 9.01
C TYR A 333 11.43 14.84 7.57
N PRO A 334 10.49 14.47 6.70
CA PRO A 334 10.77 14.17 5.31
C PRO A 334 11.41 15.32 4.54
N ILE A 335 11.03 16.59 4.78
CA ILE A 335 11.70 17.75 4.19
C ILE A 335 13.18 17.77 4.61
N ALA A 336 13.47 17.54 5.89
CA ALA A 336 14.84 17.44 6.36
C ALA A 336 15.59 16.23 5.78
N ALA A 337 14.94 15.07 5.66
CA ALA A 337 15.53 13.88 5.03
C ALA A 337 15.87 14.14 3.55
N ALA A 338 14.96 14.81 2.84
CA ALA A 338 15.15 15.24 1.45
C ALA A 338 16.35 16.19 1.31
N ALA A 339 16.47 17.19 2.21
CA ALA A 339 17.61 18.09 2.22
C ALA A 339 18.93 17.40 2.59
N TYR A 340 18.88 16.43 3.52
CA TYR A 340 20.07 15.76 4.06
C TYR A 340 20.61 14.62 3.20
N LYS A 341 19.71 13.85 2.57
CA LYS A 341 20.04 12.64 1.79
C LYS A 341 19.73 12.77 0.30
N GLY A 342 18.99 13.81 -0.11
CA GLY A 342 18.56 13.99 -1.51
C GLY A 342 17.45 13.03 -1.96
N ARG A 343 16.82 12.29 -1.02
CA ARG A 343 15.80 11.27 -1.28
C ARG A 343 14.98 11.00 -0.02
N VAL A 344 13.82 10.33 -0.18
CA VAL A 344 12.98 9.83 0.91
C VAL A 344 12.38 8.47 0.52
N GLY A 345 12.96 7.39 1.04
CA GLY A 345 12.46 6.02 0.87
C GLY A 345 12.51 5.21 2.16
N PRO A 346 12.47 3.86 2.11
CA PRO A 346 12.42 2.98 3.28
C PRO A 346 13.49 3.30 4.33
N MET A 347 14.73 3.54 3.88
CA MET A 347 15.87 3.79 4.77
C MET A 347 15.83 5.16 5.43
N GLU A 348 15.07 6.10 4.88
CA GLU A 348 14.92 7.44 5.43
C GLU A 348 13.71 7.57 6.34
N VAL A 349 12.71 6.70 6.26
CA VAL A 349 11.50 6.77 7.10
C VAL A 349 11.47 5.75 8.24
N ASP A 350 12.51 4.91 8.37
CA ASP A 350 12.59 3.91 9.43
C ASP A 350 14.03 3.73 9.97
N GLY A 351 14.15 2.96 11.06
CA GLY A 351 15.41 2.42 11.54
C GLY A 351 16.40 3.47 12.01
N ALA A 352 17.62 3.43 11.44
CA ALA A 352 18.71 4.28 11.88
C ALA A 352 18.49 5.77 11.56
N ALA A 353 17.74 6.09 10.51
CA ALA A 353 17.48 7.48 10.12
C ALA A 353 16.63 8.22 11.16
N LEU A 354 15.70 7.54 11.84
CA LEU A 354 14.90 8.11 12.93
C LEU A 354 15.74 8.43 14.17
N LYS A 355 16.99 7.93 14.23
CA LYS A 355 17.92 8.12 15.36
C LYS A 355 19.15 8.95 14.97
N ASP A 356 19.27 9.41 13.72
CA ASP A 356 20.42 10.20 13.28
C ASP A 356 20.34 11.62 13.86
N PRO A 357 21.21 12.01 14.82
CA PRO A 357 21.12 13.30 15.48
C PRO A 357 21.27 14.47 14.50
N LYS A 358 22.02 14.31 13.40
CA LYS A 358 22.19 15.40 12.41
C LYS A 358 20.90 15.64 11.62
N LEU A 359 20.20 14.56 11.25
CA LEU A 359 18.92 14.64 10.57
C LEU A 359 17.84 15.22 11.50
N LEU A 360 17.78 14.75 12.74
CA LEU A 360 16.83 15.27 13.73
C LEU A 360 17.07 16.77 14.04
N GLU A 361 18.33 17.20 14.14
CA GLU A 361 18.67 18.62 14.28
C GLU A 361 18.30 19.45 13.03
N LEU A 362 18.36 18.87 11.83
CA LEU A 362 17.88 19.55 10.63
C LEU A 362 16.36 19.65 10.61
N ALA A 363 15.63 18.61 11.03
CA ALA A 363 14.17 18.62 11.13
C ALA A 363 13.65 19.73 12.05
N LYS A 364 14.34 20.02 13.16
CA LYS A 364 14.03 21.14 14.06
C LYS A 364 14.17 22.53 13.41
N LYS A 365 14.88 22.63 12.28
CA LYS A 365 15.08 23.87 11.51
C LYS A 365 14.09 24.05 10.36
N VAL A 366 13.22 23.06 10.14
CA VAL A 366 12.16 23.12 9.13
C VAL A 366 10.94 23.78 9.73
N LYS A 367 10.32 24.68 8.97
CA LYS A 367 9.01 25.27 9.27
C LYS A 367 8.10 25.10 8.07
N ILE A 368 6.81 25.00 8.33
CA ILE A 368 5.78 25.10 7.29
C ILE A 368 4.95 26.36 7.47
N VAL A 369 4.51 26.94 6.36
CA VAL A 369 3.65 28.12 6.33
C VAL A 369 2.51 27.84 5.35
N VAL A 370 1.29 28.13 5.77
CA VAL A 370 0.13 28.12 4.86
C VAL A 370 0.29 29.28 3.89
N ASP A 371 0.27 28.99 2.60
CA ASP A 371 0.20 29.98 1.55
C ASP A 371 -1.24 30.00 1.01
N GLU A 372 -2.00 31.05 1.34
CA GLU A 372 -3.41 31.16 0.96
C GLU A 372 -3.63 31.17 -0.56
N ASN A 373 -2.65 31.61 -1.34
CA ASN A 373 -2.73 31.52 -2.80
C ASN A 373 -2.62 30.06 -3.24
N LEU A 374 -1.72 29.29 -2.65
CA LEU A 374 -1.62 27.85 -2.93
C LEU A 374 -2.86 27.10 -2.42
N THR A 375 -3.42 27.48 -1.28
CA THR A 375 -4.70 26.91 -0.79
C THR A 375 -5.84 27.22 -1.74
N SER A 376 -5.88 28.43 -2.31
CA SER A 376 -6.90 28.81 -3.29
C SER A 376 -6.72 28.06 -4.61
N GLU A 377 -5.48 27.91 -5.09
CA GLU A 377 -5.13 27.09 -6.26
C GLU A 377 -5.47 25.60 -6.01
N ALA A 378 -5.17 25.07 -4.82
CA ALA A 378 -5.59 23.74 -4.34
C ALA A 378 -7.12 23.59 -4.30
N GLY A 379 -7.79 24.69 -3.98
CA GLY A 379 -9.22 24.81 -3.81
C GLY A 379 -10.02 25.01 -5.11
N ASP A 380 -9.36 25.33 -6.22
CA ASP A 380 -9.99 25.85 -7.44
C ASP A 380 -10.93 24.83 -8.10
N PRO A 381 -12.25 25.12 -8.18
CA PRO A 381 -13.24 24.27 -8.85
C PRO A 381 -12.93 24.00 -10.34
N GLU A 382 -12.27 24.92 -11.05
CA GLU A 382 -11.89 24.74 -12.46
C GLU A 382 -10.74 23.74 -12.61
N LEU A 383 -9.79 23.71 -11.66
CA LEU A 383 -8.72 22.70 -11.57
C LEU A 383 -9.21 21.38 -10.95
N LYS A 384 -10.29 21.41 -10.17
CA LYS A 384 -10.99 20.22 -9.65
C LYS A 384 -11.88 19.56 -10.71
N GLY A 385 -12.22 20.24 -11.79
CA GLY A 385 -13.12 19.70 -12.82
C GLY A 385 -14.46 19.20 -12.26
N LYS A 386 -15.36 18.75 -13.13
CA LYS A 386 -16.60 18.08 -12.70
C LYS A 386 -16.37 16.62 -12.26
N ASP A 387 -15.15 16.11 -12.48
CA ASP A 387 -14.78 14.68 -12.37
C ASP A 387 -13.65 14.39 -11.37
N THR A 388 -13.02 15.38 -10.70
CA THR A 388 -11.91 15.12 -9.77
C THR A 388 -12.13 15.69 -8.37
N ALA A 389 -12.02 14.80 -7.40
CA ALA A 389 -12.10 15.15 -6.01
C ALA A 389 -10.72 15.68 -5.53
N ALA A 390 -10.59 17.00 -5.40
CA ALA A 390 -9.68 17.75 -4.51
C ALA A 390 -8.14 17.54 -4.52
N MET A 391 -7.56 16.56 -5.23
CA MET A 391 -6.12 16.24 -5.09
C MET A 391 -5.20 16.87 -6.16
N THR A 392 -5.75 17.51 -7.19
CA THR A 392 -5.03 17.98 -8.39
C THR A 392 -4.16 19.22 -8.20
N ALA A 393 -4.20 19.87 -7.04
CA ALA A 393 -3.46 21.11 -6.80
C ALA A 393 -2.66 21.13 -5.49
N ASN A 394 -2.12 19.96 -5.11
CA ASN A 394 -1.07 19.88 -4.10
C ASN A 394 0.21 20.53 -4.62
N ILE A 395 0.54 21.70 -4.08
CA ILE A 395 1.66 22.54 -4.53
C ILE A 395 2.43 23.00 -3.30
N ALA A 396 3.76 23.04 -3.41
CA ALA A 396 4.61 23.68 -2.41
C ALA A 396 5.78 24.42 -3.06
N TRP A 397 6.32 25.42 -2.39
CA TRP A 397 7.64 25.97 -2.69
C TRP A 397 8.47 26.08 -1.42
N VAL A 398 9.79 25.98 -1.56
CA VAL A 398 10.70 25.85 -0.42
C VAL A 398 11.77 26.91 -0.49
N GLU A 399 11.99 27.62 0.61
CA GLU A 399 13.15 28.48 0.79
C GLU A 399 14.16 27.87 1.76
N VAL A 400 15.44 27.94 1.40
CA VAL A 400 16.54 27.46 2.21
C VAL A 400 17.46 28.64 2.52
N THR A 401 17.65 28.92 3.81
CA THR A 401 18.64 29.89 4.26
C THR A 401 19.89 29.14 4.72
N THR A 402 21.06 29.54 4.20
CA THR A 402 22.36 28.98 4.57
C THR A 402 22.99 29.74 5.75
N LYS A 403 23.98 29.13 6.39
CA LYS A 403 24.69 29.69 7.55
C LYS A 403 25.43 30.99 7.24
N ASP A 404 25.84 31.20 5.99
CA ASP A 404 26.43 32.45 5.50
C ASP A 404 25.40 33.57 5.27
N GLY A 405 24.12 33.32 5.52
CA GLY A 405 23.04 34.30 5.43
C GLY A 405 22.34 34.37 4.07
N LYS A 406 22.79 33.62 3.05
CA LYS A 406 22.10 33.59 1.75
C LYS A 406 20.78 32.82 1.86
N THR A 407 19.78 33.25 1.09
CA THR A 407 18.49 32.57 1.00
C THR A 407 18.19 32.22 -0.44
N TYR A 408 17.84 30.96 -0.68
CA TYR A 408 17.53 30.42 -2.00
C TYR A 408 16.06 30.02 -2.02
N LYS A 409 15.30 30.57 -2.96
CA LYS A 409 13.88 30.23 -3.16
C LYS A 409 13.75 29.21 -4.28
N GLY A 410 13.07 28.11 -3.99
CA GLY A 410 12.69 27.10 -4.96
C GLY A 410 11.52 27.57 -5.83
N HIS A 411 11.26 26.82 -6.89
CA HIS A 411 10.06 26.99 -7.72
C HIS A 411 8.84 26.35 -7.04
N LYS A 412 7.63 26.64 -7.55
CA LYS A 412 6.42 25.91 -7.18
C LYS A 412 6.53 24.47 -7.69
N ALA A 413 6.80 23.55 -6.79
CA ALA A 413 6.84 22.12 -7.06
C ALA A 413 5.43 21.53 -6.92
N ARG A 414 5.17 20.49 -7.72
CA ARG A 414 3.95 19.70 -7.71
C ARG A 414 4.26 18.26 -7.34
N VAL A 415 3.24 17.43 -7.23
CA VAL A 415 3.45 15.99 -6.98
C VAL A 415 4.15 15.38 -8.19
N PRO A 416 5.38 14.84 -8.05
CA PRO A 416 6.03 14.15 -9.17
C PRO A 416 5.15 13.01 -9.66
N TRP A 417 5.17 12.73 -10.95
CA TRP A 417 4.41 11.63 -11.57
C TRP A 417 2.88 11.83 -11.59
N ASP A 418 2.39 13.01 -11.22
CA ASP A 418 0.98 13.36 -11.29
C ASP A 418 0.65 14.22 -12.52
N ARG A 419 0.19 13.56 -13.58
CA ARG A 419 -0.25 14.23 -14.81
C ARG A 419 -1.44 15.17 -14.63
N LEU A 420 -2.28 14.93 -13.64
CA LEU A 420 -3.41 15.82 -13.35
C LEU A 420 -2.94 17.08 -12.63
N ALA A 421 -1.79 17.01 -11.95
CA ALA A 421 -1.07 18.18 -11.50
C ALA A 421 -0.22 18.84 -12.62
N GLY A 422 -0.13 18.26 -13.81
CA GLY A 422 0.70 18.77 -14.92
C GLY A 422 2.15 18.27 -14.92
N GLU A 423 2.47 17.27 -14.08
CA GLU A 423 3.77 16.59 -14.09
C GLU A 423 3.74 15.37 -15.02
N PRO A 424 4.83 15.02 -15.73
CA PRO A 424 4.83 13.82 -16.56
C PRO A 424 4.55 12.54 -15.73
N ALA A 425 3.55 11.75 -16.15
CA ALA A 425 3.33 10.42 -15.59
C ALA A 425 4.56 9.51 -15.85
N PRO A 426 4.86 8.56 -14.96
CA PRO A 426 6.01 7.70 -15.11
C PRO A 426 5.76 6.66 -16.20
N GLY A 427 6.76 6.39 -17.02
CA GLY A 427 6.74 5.27 -17.95
C GLY A 427 7.25 4.00 -17.28
N ASN A 428 7.41 2.94 -18.08
CA ASN A 428 7.97 1.67 -17.58
C ASN A 428 9.36 1.89 -16.98
N LYS A 429 10.19 2.74 -17.59
CA LYS A 429 11.54 3.04 -17.10
C LYS A 429 11.52 3.56 -15.66
N GLU A 430 10.72 4.58 -15.37
CA GLU A 430 10.68 5.19 -14.03
C GLU A 430 10.11 4.23 -12.97
N ILE A 431 9.11 3.43 -13.33
CA ILE A 431 8.56 2.39 -12.43
C ILE A 431 9.59 1.29 -12.18
N SER A 432 10.31 0.83 -13.21
CA SER A 432 11.42 -0.11 -13.06
C SER A 432 12.52 0.44 -12.16
N GLU A 433 12.97 1.68 -12.39
CA GLU A 433 13.98 2.33 -11.56
C GLU A 433 13.58 2.37 -10.09
N LYS A 434 12.30 2.69 -9.79
CA LYS A 434 11.75 2.60 -8.43
C LYS A 434 11.76 1.17 -7.89
N PHE A 435 11.29 0.19 -8.68
CA PHE A 435 11.26 -1.21 -8.30
C PHE A 435 12.67 -1.75 -7.95
N PHE A 436 13.66 -1.49 -8.81
CA PHE A 436 15.05 -1.88 -8.57
C PHE A 436 15.65 -1.17 -7.36
N TRP A 437 15.37 0.13 -7.19
CA TRP A 437 15.83 0.85 -6.02
C TRP A 437 15.29 0.22 -4.73
N LEU A 438 13.98 0.00 -4.62
CA LEU A 438 13.36 -0.60 -3.43
C LEU A 438 13.87 -2.01 -3.16
N GLY A 439 14.04 -2.83 -4.22
CA GLY A 439 14.63 -4.16 -4.09
C GLY A 439 16.09 -4.14 -3.62
N SER A 440 16.88 -3.18 -4.09
CA SER A 440 18.30 -3.06 -3.72
C SER A 440 18.50 -2.66 -2.26
N GLU A 441 17.67 -1.76 -1.72
CA GLU A 441 17.73 -1.32 -0.31
C GLU A 441 17.55 -2.48 0.67
N VAL A 442 16.80 -3.49 0.23
CA VAL A 442 16.48 -4.63 1.06
C VAL A 442 17.35 -5.86 0.76
N GLY A 443 18.28 -5.74 -0.18
CA GLY A 443 19.26 -6.76 -0.53
C GLY A 443 18.74 -7.86 -1.47
N CYS A 444 17.69 -7.58 -2.24
CA CYS A 444 17.18 -8.51 -3.24
C CYS A 444 18.17 -8.66 -4.40
N ALA A 445 18.37 -9.90 -4.88
CA ALA A 445 19.29 -10.17 -5.98
C ALA A 445 18.79 -9.50 -7.27
N LYS A 446 19.70 -8.86 -8.00
CA LYS A 446 19.36 -8.13 -9.23
C LYS A 446 18.70 -9.03 -10.26
N GLU A 447 19.17 -10.28 -10.38
CA GLU A 447 18.65 -11.27 -11.30
C GLU A 447 17.21 -11.68 -10.96
N THR A 448 16.84 -11.67 -9.69
CA THR A 448 15.45 -11.90 -9.26
C THR A 448 14.58 -10.72 -9.67
N LEU A 449 15.05 -9.49 -9.45
CA LEU A 449 14.33 -8.27 -9.84
C LEU A 449 14.12 -8.21 -11.36
N GLU A 450 15.16 -8.49 -12.16
CA GLU A 450 15.07 -8.55 -13.63
C GLU A 450 14.05 -9.60 -14.12
N LYS A 451 13.94 -10.75 -13.43
CA LYS A 451 12.93 -11.76 -13.75
C LYS A 451 11.51 -11.30 -13.43
N VAL A 452 11.31 -10.70 -12.25
CA VAL A 452 10.00 -10.18 -11.84
C VAL A 452 9.54 -9.08 -12.78
N GLU A 453 10.40 -8.11 -13.09
CA GLU A 453 10.11 -7.03 -14.05
C GLU A 453 9.71 -7.60 -15.40
N LYS A 454 10.51 -8.53 -15.95
CA LYS A 454 10.25 -9.15 -17.25
C LYS A 454 8.90 -9.88 -17.26
N MET A 455 8.58 -10.61 -16.21
CA MET A 455 7.29 -11.30 -16.10
C MET A 455 6.13 -10.33 -15.94
N CYS A 456 6.27 -9.25 -15.16
CA CYS A 456 5.22 -8.23 -15.02
C CYS A 456 4.93 -7.54 -16.35
N TYR A 457 5.95 -7.19 -17.14
CA TYR A 457 5.73 -6.52 -18.42
C TYR A 457 5.32 -7.45 -19.56
N GLY A 458 5.60 -8.75 -19.46
CA GLY A 458 5.15 -9.80 -20.38
C GLY A 458 4.00 -10.65 -19.84
N LEU A 459 3.22 -10.13 -18.89
CA LEU A 459 2.25 -10.90 -18.10
C LEU A 459 1.23 -11.63 -18.98
N GLU A 460 0.72 -10.99 -20.04
CA GLU A 460 -0.21 -11.59 -21.02
C GLU A 460 0.28 -12.92 -21.60
N GLY A 461 1.60 -13.13 -21.67
CA GLY A 461 2.20 -14.34 -22.24
C GLY A 461 2.41 -15.48 -21.25
N ILE A 462 2.05 -15.32 -19.97
CA ILE A 462 2.25 -16.37 -18.96
C ILE A 462 1.03 -17.29 -18.86
N GLU A 463 1.30 -18.59 -18.73
CA GLU A 463 0.26 -19.61 -18.59
C GLU A 463 -0.34 -19.66 -17.18
N ASP A 464 0.45 -19.29 -16.16
CA ASP A 464 0.04 -19.28 -14.76
C ASP A 464 0.55 -18.02 -14.06
N ALA A 465 -0.37 -17.13 -13.68
CA ALA A 465 -0.08 -15.89 -12.97
C ALA A 465 0.54 -16.11 -11.58
N LEU A 466 0.32 -17.27 -10.95
CA LEU A 466 0.91 -17.60 -9.65
C LEU A 466 2.43 -17.74 -9.72
N SER A 467 2.98 -18.04 -10.90
CA SER A 467 4.42 -18.13 -11.13
C SER A 467 5.15 -16.81 -10.85
N LEU A 468 4.48 -15.66 -11.02
CA LEU A 468 5.03 -14.34 -10.70
C LEU A 468 5.24 -14.18 -9.18
N GLU A 469 4.29 -14.61 -8.37
CA GLU A 469 4.38 -14.53 -6.90
C GLU A 469 5.53 -15.40 -6.37
N THR A 470 5.71 -16.58 -6.98
CA THR A 470 6.75 -17.54 -6.58
C THR A 470 8.16 -16.93 -6.67
N LEU A 471 8.41 -16.00 -7.59
CA LEU A 471 9.70 -15.30 -7.69
C LEU A 471 9.97 -14.34 -6.53
N LEU A 472 8.92 -13.82 -5.90
CA LEU A 472 8.99 -12.90 -4.76
C LEU A 472 9.16 -13.63 -3.42
N MET A 473 8.74 -14.91 -3.38
CA MET A 473 8.73 -15.76 -2.19
C MET A 473 10.09 -16.40 -1.86
N ALA A 474 11.06 -16.36 -2.77
CA ALA A 474 12.39 -16.87 -2.49
C ALA A 474 13.04 -16.02 -1.40
N LYS A 475 13.24 -16.58 -0.20
CA LYS A 475 14.11 -15.97 0.83
C LYS A 475 15.37 -15.46 0.12
N PRO A 476 15.65 -14.14 0.14
CA PRO A 476 16.90 -13.66 -0.39
C PRO A 476 18.02 -14.46 0.29
N PRO A 477 19.01 -15.00 -0.44
CA PRO A 477 20.14 -15.63 0.21
C PRO A 477 20.70 -14.62 1.20
N ALA A 478 20.73 -14.98 2.48
CA ALA A 478 21.25 -14.11 3.52
C ALA A 478 22.60 -13.56 3.05
N ALA A 479 22.71 -12.24 2.90
CA ALA A 479 23.98 -11.63 2.60
C ALA A 479 24.95 -12.09 3.69
N LYS A 480 25.95 -12.90 3.32
CA LYS A 480 27.02 -13.29 4.23
C LYS A 480 27.65 -11.99 4.71
N SER A 481 27.30 -11.55 5.91
CA SER A 481 28.10 -10.57 6.60
C SER A 481 29.50 -11.16 6.66
N LYS A 482 30.46 -10.48 6.03
CA LYS A 482 31.87 -10.78 6.24
C LYS A 482 32.14 -10.46 7.71
N LEU A 483 31.91 -11.42 8.58
CA LEU A 483 32.57 -11.46 9.88
C LEU A 483 34.07 -11.55 9.63
N PRO A 484 34.92 -10.86 10.41
CA PRO A 484 36.35 -10.90 10.24
C PRO A 484 36.89 -12.34 10.35
N SER A 485 37.98 -12.60 9.63
CA SER A 485 38.67 -13.89 9.55
C SER A 485 38.99 -14.48 10.93
N TRP A 486 38.96 -15.81 10.98
CA TRP A 486 39.33 -16.71 12.09
C TRP A 486 40.78 -16.61 12.60
N SER A 487 41.49 -15.51 12.36
CA SER A 487 42.90 -15.32 12.71
C SER A 487 43.13 -14.64 14.08
N ALA A 488 42.10 -14.48 14.92
CA ALA A 488 42.20 -13.73 16.18
C ALA A 488 42.22 -14.58 17.47
N TRP A 489 42.27 -15.92 17.40
CA TRP A 489 42.24 -16.78 18.61
C TRP A 489 43.26 -17.93 18.62
N MET A 490 44.46 -17.73 18.05
CA MET A 490 45.61 -18.61 18.32
C MET A 490 46.80 -17.84 18.88
N GLY A 491 46.59 -17.31 20.09
CA GLY A 491 47.65 -16.99 21.02
C GLY A 491 47.33 -17.66 22.35
N VAL A 492 48.18 -18.61 22.75
CA VAL A 492 48.24 -19.32 24.05
C VAL A 492 47.65 -20.75 24.03
N GLY A 493 48.56 -21.73 23.84
CA GLY A 493 48.69 -22.83 24.79
C GLY A 493 47.99 -24.16 24.47
N ALA A 494 48.66 -25.02 23.71
CA ALA A 494 48.39 -26.45 23.62
C ALA A 494 48.63 -27.18 24.96
N PHE A 495 47.73 -28.07 25.38
CA PHE A 495 47.91 -29.28 26.24
C PHE A 495 46.47 -29.83 26.48
N VAL A 496 46.09 -31.10 26.45
CA VAL A 496 46.66 -32.39 26.08
C VAL A 496 45.49 -33.41 26.13
N LEU A 497 45.60 -34.47 25.33
CA LEU A 497 44.94 -35.80 25.42
C LEU A 497 43.48 -36.03 24.96
N ALA A 498 43.40 -37.08 24.14
CA ALA A 498 42.24 -37.69 23.51
C ALA A 498 41.83 -38.99 24.23
N ALA A 499 40.70 -39.53 23.74
CA ALA A 499 40.29 -40.94 23.72
C ALA A 499 39.47 -41.50 24.90
N ALA A 500 38.18 -41.75 24.57
CA ALA A 500 37.46 -43.02 24.65
C ALA A 500 37.59 -43.93 25.90
N HIS A 501 36.46 -44.29 26.50
CA HIS A 501 35.97 -45.66 26.81
C HIS A 501 34.61 -45.53 27.54
N VAL A 502 33.50 -46.02 26.97
CA VAL A 502 32.84 -47.32 27.23
C VAL A 502 32.26 -47.46 28.65
N ALA A 503 30.93 -47.55 28.68
CA ALA A 503 30.04 -48.26 29.62
C ALA A 503 30.10 -47.96 31.13
N TYR A 504 28.95 -47.61 31.72
CA TYR A 504 28.33 -48.47 32.75
C TYR A 504 26.87 -48.07 32.99
N PHE A 505 26.00 -49.07 32.94
CA PHE A 505 24.57 -49.02 33.28
C PHE A 505 24.39 -49.30 34.78
N ALA A 506 23.30 -48.77 35.35
CA ALA A 506 22.53 -49.26 36.50
C ALA A 506 23.07 -49.07 37.95
N GLY A 507 22.36 -48.19 38.69
CA GLY A 507 21.55 -48.56 39.86
C GLY A 507 22.22 -48.55 41.25
N TYR A 508 21.66 -47.76 42.19
CA TYR A 508 20.89 -48.27 43.34
C TYR A 508 20.51 -47.16 44.35
N PHE A 509 19.19 -47.05 44.61
CA PHE A 509 18.46 -46.84 45.90
C PHE A 509 18.71 -45.63 46.85
N SER A 510 17.64 -44.83 47.03
CA SER A 510 16.80 -44.66 48.27
C SER A 510 17.40 -43.71 49.32
N THR A 511 16.72 -42.84 50.08
CA THR A 511 15.36 -42.65 50.65
C THR A 511 15.21 -41.10 50.81
N SER A 512 14.10 -40.42 51.11
CA SER A 512 13.07 -40.63 52.13
C SER A 512 11.92 -39.62 51.91
N SER A 513 10.79 -39.94 52.54
CA SER A 513 9.49 -39.27 52.54
C SER A 513 9.27 -38.32 53.74
N SER A 514 8.55 -37.22 53.53
CA SER A 514 7.58 -36.55 54.44
C SER A 514 7.14 -35.22 53.78
N SER A 515 5.98 -34.60 53.98
CA SER A 515 4.64 -34.95 54.46
C SER A 515 3.74 -33.77 54.05
N ALA A 516 2.46 -34.05 53.77
CA ALA A 516 1.44 -33.06 53.42
C ALA A 516 0.74 -32.45 54.65
N ALA A 517 -0.04 -31.38 54.37
CA ALA A 517 -1.13 -30.76 55.17
C ALA A 517 -0.66 -29.86 56.34
N ASP A 518 -1.26 -28.70 56.64
CA ASP A 518 -2.69 -28.34 56.61
C ASP A 518 -2.94 -26.81 56.54
N LYS A 519 -4.07 -26.47 55.89
CA LYS A 519 -5.07 -25.39 56.11
C LYS A 519 -4.73 -24.11 56.90
N LYS A 520 -5.07 -22.97 56.30
CA LYS A 520 -6.19 -22.11 56.75
C LYS A 520 -6.78 -21.28 55.63
#